data_AF-A0A7V5H1V7-F1
#
_entry.id   AF-A0A7V5H1V7-F1
#
_cell.length_a   1.000
_cell.length_b   1.000
_cell.length_c   1.000
_cell.angle_alpha   90.00
_cell.angle_beta   90.00
_cell.angle_gamma   90.00
#
_symmetry.space_group_name_H-M   'P 1'
#
loop_
_entity.id
_entity.type
_entity.pdbx_description
1 polymer ?
#
loop_
_entity_poly.entity_id
_entity_poly.type
_entity_poly.pdbx_seq_one_letter_code
_entity_poly.pdbx_strand_id
1 'polypeptide(L)'
;MSQLNQKKIAERRLRKEIFAWTLYDFANTSYSVIIVTVVYAIYFKQYIVGNFTIELGNWCRNPGDFLWGLGGSLSMAIVALSSPIMGAIADYSNQKKKFLFFYTMVCVMAMAFLYFLQPGMILQAVLLFIIGNVGFEGA
;
A
#
# COMPACT_ATOMS: atom_id res chain seq x y z
N MET A 1 -31.79 6.47 33.01
CA MET A 1 -31.49 6.64 31.57
C MET A 1 -32.16 5.49 30.82
N SER A 2 -33.12 5.75 29.92
CA SER A 2 -34.05 4.72 29.43
C SER A 2 -33.42 3.70 28.45
N GLN A 3 -33.90 2.46 28.48
CA GLN A 3 -33.49 1.35 27.59
C GLN A 3 -33.60 1.69 26.09
N LEU A 4 -34.58 2.53 25.74
CA LEU A 4 -34.77 3.09 24.39
C LEU A 4 -33.59 3.95 23.92
N ASN A 5 -32.95 4.69 24.83
CA ASN A 5 -31.82 5.55 24.48
C ASN A 5 -30.54 4.73 24.27
N GLN A 6 -30.34 3.66 25.05
CA GLN A 6 -29.22 2.73 24.88
C GLN A 6 -29.28 2.00 23.53
N LYS A 7 -30.47 1.52 23.12
CA LYS A 7 -30.68 0.92 21.79
C LYS A 7 -30.35 1.89 20.64
N LYS A 8 -30.86 3.13 20.71
CA LYS A 8 -30.56 4.16 19.68
C LYS A 8 -29.07 4.51 19.61
N ILE A 9 -28.37 4.55 20.75
CA ILE A 9 -26.91 4.79 20.78
C ILE A 9 -26.16 3.62 20.14
N ALA A 10 -26.55 2.38 20.45
CA ALA A 10 -25.94 1.17 19.89
C ALA A 10 -26.13 1.11 18.36
N GLU A 11 -27.34 1.37 17.86
CA GLU A 11 -27.62 1.43 16.41
C GLU A 11 -26.80 2.51 15.70
N ARG A 12 -26.66 3.70 16.31
CA ARG A 12 -25.82 4.77 15.74
C ARG A 12 -24.35 4.39 15.70
N ARG A 13 -23.84 3.71 16.74
CA ARG A 13 -22.45 3.20 16.76
C ARG A 13 -22.24 2.15 15.68
N LEU A 14 -23.15 1.18 15.56
CA LEU A 14 -23.09 0.13 14.55
C LEU A 14 -23.08 0.72 13.12
N ARG A 15 -23.95 1.71 12.83
CA ARG A 15 -23.95 2.38 11.52
C ARG A 15 -22.63 3.07 11.21
N LYS A 16 -22.00 3.71 12.20
CA LYS A 16 -20.68 4.35 12.03
C LYS A 16 -19.58 3.32 11.80
N GLU A 17 -19.61 2.21 12.52
CA GLU A 17 -18.64 1.11 12.34
C GLU A 17 -18.78 0.48 10.97
N ILE A 18 -20.00 0.15 10.53
CA ILE A 18 -20.26 -0.39 9.19
C ILE A 18 -19.69 0.57 8.14
N PHE A 19 -20.03 1.85 8.21
CA PHE A 19 -19.55 2.86 7.26
C PHE A 19 -18.01 2.96 7.23
N ALA A 20 -17.37 2.99 8.40
CA ALA A 20 -15.91 3.03 8.49
C ALA A 20 -15.26 1.80 7.86
N TRP A 21 -15.80 0.60 8.13
CA TRP A 21 -15.32 -0.64 7.53
C TRP A 21 -15.59 -0.71 6.03
N THR A 22 -16.71 -0.19 5.55
CA THR A 22 -17.00 -0.15 4.10
C THR A 22 -16.03 0.77 3.38
N LEU A 23 -15.70 1.91 3.97
CA LEU A 23 -14.73 2.84 3.40
C LEU A 23 -13.31 2.27 3.39
N TYR A 24 -12.95 1.53 4.45
CA TYR A 24 -11.67 0.82 4.52
C TYR A 24 -11.55 -0.23 3.40
N ASP A 25 -12.58 -1.05 3.20
CA ASP A 25 -12.62 -2.06 2.14
C ASP A 25 -12.56 -1.44 0.73
N PHE A 26 -13.26 -0.32 0.53
CA PHE A 26 -13.18 0.46 -0.70
C PHE A 26 -11.77 1.01 -0.98
N ALA A 27 -11.11 1.55 0.05
CA ALA A 27 -9.75 2.07 -0.07
C ALA A 27 -8.76 0.95 -0.42
N ASN A 28 -8.89 -0.20 0.23
CA ASN A 28 -8.00 -1.34 -0.01
C ASN A 28 -8.14 -1.90 -1.44
N THR A 29 -9.38 -2.01 -1.93
CA THR A 29 -9.63 -2.44 -3.31
C THR A 29 -9.06 -1.44 -4.31
N SER A 30 -9.29 -0.14 -4.07
CA SER A 30 -8.78 0.94 -4.93
C SER A 30 -7.25 0.94 -4.99
N TYR A 31 -6.58 0.71 -3.86
CA TYR A 31 -5.12 0.61 -3.80
C TYR A 31 -4.60 -0.53 -4.68
N SER A 32 -5.16 -1.73 -4.56
CA SER A 32 -4.72 -2.89 -5.34
C SER A 32 -4.90 -2.68 -6.86
N VAL A 33 -5.99 -2.05 -7.27
CA VAL A 33 -6.26 -1.76 -8.69
C VAL A 33 -5.34 -0.67 -9.25
N ILE A 34 -5.18 0.43 -8.51
CA ILE A 34 -4.47 1.61 -9.02
C ILE A 34 -2.96 1.44 -8.89
N ILE A 35 -2.48 0.99 -7.72
CA ILE A 35 -1.05 0.97 -7.40
C ILE A 35 -0.41 -0.35 -7.81
N VAL A 36 -1.03 -1.49 -7.49
CA VAL A 36 -0.40 -2.79 -7.72
C VAL A 36 -0.55 -3.24 -9.17
N THR A 37 -1.71 -3.03 -9.80
CA THR A 37 -2.01 -3.65 -11.10
C THR A 37 -1.88 -2.73 -12.31
N VAL A 38 -2.55 -1.57 -12.33
CA VAL A 38 -2.73 -0.81 -13.59
C VAL A 38 -1.97 0.52 -13.64
N VAL A 39 -2.39 1.50 -12.83
CA VAL A 39 -2.01 2.91 -13.06
C VAL A 39 -0.54 3.15 -12.76
N TYR A 40 -0.09 2.76 -11.56
CA TYR A 40 1.29 3.01 -11.16
C TYR A 40 2.29 2.12 -11.92
N ALA A 41 1.90 0.89 -12.28
CA ALA A 41 2.71 0.03 -13.15
C ALA A 41 2.97 0.67 -14.53
N ILE A 42 1.95 1.29 -15.13
CA ILE A 42 2.09 2.04 -16.39
C ILE A 42 2.94 3.30 -16.18
N TYR A 43 2.67 4.07 -15.13
CA TYR A 43 3.42 5.29 -14.79
C TYR A 43 4.91 5.01 -14.58
N PHE A 44 5.25 3.97 -13.83
CA PHE A 44 6.64 3.56 -13.58
C PHE A 44 7.35 3.20 -14.89
N LYS A 45 6.72 2.38 -15.74
CA LYS A 45 7.34 1.95 -17.00
C LYS A 45 7.51 3.08 -18.00
N GLN A 46 6.50 3.94 -18.16
CA GLN A 46 6.49 4.97 -19.20
C GLN A 46 7.18 6.27 -18.77
N TYR A 47 6.96 6.73 -17.54
CA TYR A 47 7.43 8.04 -17.09
C TYR A 47 8.77 7.96 -16.34
N ILE A 48 8.92 7.01 -15.42
CA ILE A 48 10.13 6.87 -14.59
C ILE A 48 11.24 6.16 -15.36
N VAL A 49 10.97 4.97 -15.89
CA VAL A 49 11.97 4.16 -16.62
C VAL A 49 12.14 4.62 -18.06
N GLY A 50 11.09 5.12 -18.72
CA GLY A 50 11.13 5.55 -20.14
C GLY A 50 12.23 6.57 -20.46
N ASN A 51 12.63 7.40 -19.49
CA ASN A 51 13.75 8.35 -19.64
C ASN A 51 15.13 7.70 -19.41
N PHE A 52 15.21 6.60 -18.66
CA PHE A 52 16.44 5.86 -18.33
C PHE A 52 16.83 4.82 -19.39
N THR A 53 15.89 4.40 -20.24
CA THR A 53 16.15 3.56 -21.43
C THR A 53 17.19 4.16 -22.38
N ILE A 54 17.42 5.47 -22.32
CA ILE A 54 18.43 6.17 -23.13
C ILE A 54 19.87 5.93 -22.61
N GLU A 55 20.05 5.70 -21.29
CA GLU A 55 21.38 5.58 -20.69
C GLU A 55 21.89 4.14 -20.58
N LEU A 56 21.03 3.14 -20.50
CA LEU A 56 21.46 1.76 -20.20
C LEU A 56 21.93 0.93 -21.39
N GLY A 57 21.85 1.45 -22.63
CA GLY A 57 22.20 0.69 -23.82
C GLY A 57 21.26 -0.50 -24.06
N ASN A 58 21.22 -0.97 -25.31
CA ASN A 58 20.19 -1.87 -25.86
C ASN A 58 20.22 -3.32 -25.33
N TRP A 59 20.73 -3.57 -24.12
CA TRP A 59 20.92 -4.91 -23.54
C TRP A 59 19.63 -5.58 -23.07
N CYS A 60 18.55 -4.82 -22.87
CA CYS A 60 17.25 -5.35 -22.48
C CYS A 60 16.15 -4.75 -23.36
N ARG A 61 15.35 -5.61 -23.99
CA ARG A 61 14.27 -5.21 -24.90
C ARG A 61 13.16 -4.44 -24.16
N ASN A 62 12.94 -4.74 -22.87
CA ASN A 62 11.92 -4.11 -22.00
C ASN A 62 12.44 -3.96 -20.54
N PRO A 63 13.30 -2.98 -20.23
CA PRO A 63 13.83 -2.80 -18.88
C PRO A 63 12.76 -2.41 -17.85
N GLY A 64 11.69 -1.74 -18.28
CA GLY A 64 10.59 -1.34 -17.40
C GLY A 64 9.82 -2.52 -16.81
N ASP A 65 9.50 -3.54 -17.61
CA ASP A 65 8.77 -4.72 -17.12
C ASP A 65 9.65 -5.58 -16.19
N PHE A 66 10.94 -5.68 -16.48
CA PHE A 66 11.88 -6.42 -15.64
C PHE A 66 12.05 -5.75 -14.27
N LEU A 67 12.28 -4.43 -14.25
CA LEU A 67 12.42 -3.67 -12.99
C LEU A 67 11.13 -3.67 -12.18
N TRP A 68 9.97 -3.58 -12.85
CA TRP A 68 8.67 -3.67 -12.19
C TRP A 68 8.44 -5.04 -11.56
N GLY A 69 8.73 -6.12 -12.30
CA GLY A 69 8.67 -7.49 -11.81
C GLY A 69 9.61 -7.73 -10.62
N LEU A 70 10.86 -7.27 -10.72
CA LEU A 70 11.82 -7.35 -9.61
C LEU A 70 11.33 -6.59 -8.38
N GLY A 71 10.81 -5.37 -8.56
CA GLY A 71 10.26 -4.56 -7.47
C GLY A 71 9.09 -5.25 -6.76
N GLY A 72 8.18 -5.86 -7.54
CA GLY A 72 7.07 -6.66 -7.01
C GLY A 72 7.50 -7.94 -6.30
N SER A 73 8.47 -8.68 -6.84
CA SER A 73 8.98 -9.88 -6.18
C SER A 73 9.71 -9.55 -4.88
N LEU A 74 10.51 -8.49 -4.88
CA LEU A 74 11.23 -8.05 -3.69
C LEU A 74 10.27 -7.54 -2.60
N SER A 75 9.22 -6.80 -2.98
CA SER A 75 8.20 -6.36 -2.01
C SER A 75 7.52 -7.54 -1.35
N MET A 76 7.11 -8.55 -2.12
CA MET A 76 6.46 -9.75 -1.59
C MET A 76 7.40 -10.60 -0.74
N ALA A 77 8.69 -10.69 -1.10
CA ALA A 77 9.68 -11.37 -0.27
C ALA A 77 9.85 -10.67 1.09
N ILE A 78 9.87 -9.33 1.12
CA ILE A 78 9.95 -8.56 2.36
C ILE A 78 8.68 -8.77 3.20
N VAL A 79 7.49 -8.70 2.59
CA VAL A 79 6.21 -8.96 3.27
C VAL A 79 6.18 -10.36 3.88
N ALA A 80 6.62 -11.38 3.14
CA ALA A 80 6.66 -12.75 3.61
C ALA A 80 7.58 -12.92 4.84
N LEU A 81 8.71 -12.20 4.88
CA LEU A 81 9.62 -12.21 6.01
C LEU A 81 9.12 -11.37 7.20
N SER A 82 8.44 -10.24 6.95
CA SER A 82 7.93 -9.37 8.00
C SER A 82 6.64 -9.88 8.64
N SER A 83 5.83 -10.63 7.88
CA SER A 83 4.54 -11.18 8.31
C SER A 83 4.58 -11.93 9.65
N PRO A 84 5.48 -12.92 9.88
CA PRO A 84 5.51 -13.63 11.16
C PRO A 84 5.90 -12.73 12.35
N ILE A 85 6.79 -11.76 12.13
CA ILE A 85 7.26 -10.85 13.19
C ILE A 85 6.15 -9.87 13.55
N MET A 86 5.53 -9.27 12.54
CA MET A 86 4.46 -8.28 12.72
C MET A 86 3.18 -8.92 13.26
N GLY A 87 2.84 -10.13 12.80
CA GLY A 87 1.72 -10.92 13.32
C GLY A 87 1.90 -11.26 14.80
N ALA A 88 3.09 -11.72 15.21
CA ALA A 88 3.38 -11.98 16.61
C ALA A 88 3.22 -10.72 17.48
N ILE A 89 3.76 -9.58 17.04
CA ILE A 89 3.64 -8.31 17.79
C ILE A 89 2.17 -7.87 17.91
N ALA A 90 1.38 -8.03 16.84
CA ALA A 90 -0.04 -7.67 16.83
C ALA A 90 -0.87 -8.52 17.80
N ASP A 91 -0.57 -9.82 17.91
CA ASP A 91 -1.24 -10.73 18.83
C ASP A 91 -0.92 -10.44 20.30
N TYR A 92 0.34 -10.09 20.62
CA TYR A 92 0.72 -9.71 21.98
C TYR A 92 0.19 -8.34 22.41
N SER A 93 -0.01 -7.40 21.47
CA SER A 93 -0.33 -6.02 21.80
C SER A 93 -1.81 -5.77 22.13
N ASN A 94 -2.74 -6.65 21.75
CA ASN A 94 -4.20 -6.47 21.94
C ASN A 94 -4.77 -5.13 21.40
N GLN A 95 -3.98 -4.40 20.59
CA GLN A 95 -4.26 -3.04 20.09
C GLN A 95 -4.42 -3.07 18.56
N LYS A 96 -5.18 -4.04 18.05
CA LYS A 96 -5.36 -4.30 16.60
C LYS A 96 -5.75 -3.05 15.81
N LYS A 97 -6.60 -2.18 16.38
CA LYS A 97 -7.02 -0.91 15.76
C LYS A 97 -5.88 0.10 15.59
N LYS A 98 -4.88 0.12 16.48
CA LYS A 98 -3.73 1.03 16.37
C LYS A 98 -2.73 0.56 15.31
N PHE A 99 -2.52 -0.75 15.21
CA PHE A 99 -1.69 -1.32 14.15
C PHE A 99 -2.29 -1.04 12.78
N LEU A 100 -3.59 -1.30 12.61
CA LEU A 100 -4.33 -0.96 11.39
C LEU A 100 -4.09 0.50 10.98
N PHE A 101 -4.25 1.43 11.91
CA PHE A 101 -4.05 2.86 11.67
C PHE A 101 -2.59 3.19 11.30
N PHE A 102 -1.62 2.59 11.99
CA PHE A 102 -0.20 2.80 11.72
C PHE A 102 0.17 2.36 10.30
N TYR A 103 -0.19 1.14 9.89
CA TYR A 103 0.11 0.64 8.55
C TYR A 103 -0.60 1.43 7.46
N THR A 104 -1.87 1.79 7.70
CA THR A 104 -2.62 2.65 6.78
C THR A 104 -1.91 4.00 6.62
N MET A 105 -1.40 4.61 7.71
CA MET A 105 -0.65 5.85 7.62
C MET A 105 0.68 5.70 6.87
N VAL A 106 1.41 4.61 7.09
CA VAL A 106 2.65 4.31 6.33
C VAL A 106 2.34 4.21 4.84
N CYS A 107 1.27 3.51 4.47
CA CYS A 107 0.82 3.39 3.09
C CYS A 107 0.47 4.76 2.49
N VAL A 108 -0.36 5.55 3.18
CA VAL A 108 -0.77 6.89 2.72
C VAL A 108 0.42 7.82 2.55
N MET A 109 1.37 7.82 3.49
CA MET A 109 2.60 8.62 3.37
C MET A 109 3.44 8.18 2.19
N ALA A 110 3.62 6.87 1.97
CA ALA A 110 4.35 6.35 0.82
C ALA A 110 3.70 6.79 -0.50
N MET A 111 2.37 6.72 -0.61
CA MET A 111 1.63 7.20 -1.77
C MET A 111 1.74 8.72 -1.96
N ALA A 112 1.73 9.50 -0.88
CA ALA A 112 1.92 10.95 -0.96
C ALA A 112 3.34 11.29 -1.47
N PHE A 113 4.36 10.53 -1.03
CA PHE A 113 5.73 10.68 -1.53
C PHE A 113 5.88 10.27 -2.99
N LEU A 114 5.02 9.39 -3.52
CA LEU A 114 5.04 9.04 -4.94
C LEU A 114 4.83 10.25 -5.87
N TYR A 115 4.14 11.29 -5.40
CA TYR A 115 3.93 12.52 -6.15
C TYR A 115 5.22 13.29 -6.45
N PHE A 116 6.23 13.20 -5.57
CA PHE A 116 7.48 13.95 -5.73
C PHE A 116 8.48 13.27 -6.67
N LEU A 117 8.14 12.13 -7.28
CA LEU A 117 9.06 11.45 -8.15
C LEU A 117 9.27 12.18 -9.47
N GLN A 118 10.55 12.34 -9.79
CA GLN A 118 11.01 12.84 -11.07
C GLN A 118 11.49 11.68 -11.95
N PRO A 119 11.54 11.88 -13.28
CA PRO A 119 12.12 10.91 -14.20
C PRO A 119 13.54 10.48 -13.80
N GLY A 120 13.86 9.19 -13.94
CA GLY A 120 15.18 8.64 -13.58
C GLY A 120 15.33 8.20 -12.11
N MET A 121 14.39 8.55 -11.23
CA MET A 121 14.39 8.15 -9.80
C MET A 121 13.91 6.71 -9.57
N ILE A 122 14.47 5.74 -10.28
CA ILE A 122 14.01 4.34 -10.29
C ILE A 122 14.09 3.69 -8.90
N LEU A 123 15.22 3.88 -8.20
CA LEU A 123 15.42 3.28 -6.88
C LEU A 123 14.42 3.83 -5.86
N GLN A 124 14.21 5.15 -5.85
CA GLN A 124 13.22 5.77 -4.95
C GLN A 124 11.80 5.29 -5.26
N ALA A 125 11.46 5.12 -6.54
CA ALA A 125 10.14 4.64 -6.98
C ALA A 125 9.85 3.22 -6.48
N VAL A 126 10.83 2.33 -6.62
CA VAL A 126 10.72 0.94 -6.18
C VAL A 126 10.70 0.86 -4.65
N LEU A 127 11.53 1.64 -3.96
CA LEU A 127 11.52 1.68 -2.49
C LEU A 127 10.20 2.20 -1.93
N LEU A 128 9.67 3.30 -2.46
CA LEU A 128 8.38 3.84 -2.04
C LEU A 128 7.23 2.89 -2.33
N PHE A 129 7.28 2.19 -3.47
CA PHE A 129 6.34 1.11 -3.78
C PHE A 129 6.42 -0.03 -2.77
N ILE A 130 7.62 -0.51 -2.43
CA ILE A 130 7.83 -1.58 -1.45
C ILE A 130 7.26 -1.16 -0.08
N ILE A 131 7.58 0.06 0.38
CA ILE A 131 7.08 0.58 1.66
C ILE A 131 5.56 0.67 1.66
N GLY A 132 4.97 1.19 0.58
CA GLY A 132 3.52 1.25 0.41
C GLY A 132 2.88 -0.14 0.43
N ASN A 133 3.48 -1.11 -0.28
CA ASN A 133 2.97 -2.47 -0.36
C ASN A 133 3.07 -3.22 0.97
N VAL A 134 4.15 -3.02 1.73
CA VAL A 134 4.28 -3.55 3.09
C VAL A 134 3.26 -2.91 4.03
N GLY A 135 3.04 -1.61 3.89
CA GLY A 135 1.98 -0.91 4.63
C GLY A 135 0.58 -1.41 4.28
N PHE A 136 0.34 -1.77 3.02
CA PHE A 136 -0.95 -2.33 2.59
C PHE A 136 -1.17 -3.76 3.10
N GLU A 137 -0.20 -4.65 2.90
CA GLU A 137 -0.28 -6.07 3.32
C GLU A 137 -0.22 -6.25 4.85
N GLY A 138 0.35 -5.27 5.57
CA GLY A 138 0.42 -5.29 7.03
C GLY A 138 -0.82 -4.79 7.76
N ALA A 139 -1.75 -4.11 7.06
CA ALA A 139 -2.92 -3.43 7.64
C ALA A 139 -4.15 -4.34 7.77
#